data_AF-A0A6L3XZN3-F1
#
_entry.id   AF-A0A6L3XZN3-F1
#
_cell.length_a   1.000
_cell.length_b   1.000
_cell.length_c   1.000
_cell.angle_alpha   90.00
_cell.angle_beta   90.00
_cell.angle_gamma   90.00
#
_symmetry.space_group_name_H-M   'P 1'
#
loop_
_entity.id
_entity.type
_entity.pdbx_description
1 polymer ?
#
loop_
_entity_poly.entity_id
_entity_poly.type
_entity_poly.pdbx_seq_one_letter_code
_entity_poly.pdbx_strand_id
1 'polypeptide(L)'
;RAMLNACSTASKYLSAHDDAFTTYAGAEWAQAVNTLPAALIRAFLLRIRALEMQGDSAPQSVVVGELRDALSRQGSLYHFDMKQEPVLSVTGMHRPQINGVDMELLRSPAKRMMLARKLADNGETKAEA
;
A
#
# COMPACT_ATOMS: atom_id res chain seq x y z
N ARG A 1 23.96 12.92 16.94
CA ARG A 1 22.88 11.95 17.26
C ARG A 1 21.51 12.35 16.71
N ALA A 2 21.13 13.64 16.73
CA ALA A 2 19.83 14.12 16.24
C ALA A 2 19.41 13.57 14.86
N MET A 3 20.30 13.62 13.86
CA MET A 3 20.02 13.10 12.51
C MET A 3 19.71 11.58 12.49
N LEU A 4 20.41 10.77 13.29
CA LEU A 4 20.13 9.34 13.39
C LEU A 4 18.75 9.07 14.02
N ASN A 5 18.37 9.84 15.04
CA ASN A 5 17.05 9.74 15.66
C ASN A 5 15.94 10.19 14.70
N ALA A 6 16.19 11.25 13.92
CA ALA A 6 15.28 11.72 12.88
C ALA A 6 15.07 10.65 11.81
N CYS A 7 16.16 10.01 11.32
CA CYS A 7 16.04 8.88 10.40
C CYS A 7 15.26 7.71 11.02
N SER A 8 15.54 7.34 12.27
CA SER A 8 14.83 6.24 12.94
C SER A 8 13.33 6.51 13.06
N THR A 9 12.96 7.72 13.47
CA THR A 9 11.56 8.12 13.62
C THR A 9 10.86 8.19 12.27
N ALA A 10 11.52 8.74 11.24
CA ALA A 10 11.01 8.76 9.88
C ALA A 10 10.77 7.35 9.33
N SER A 11 11.70 6.40 9.54
CA SER A 11 11.49 5.01 9.13
C SER A 11 10.30 4.36 9.85
N LYS A 12 10.14 4.59 11.16
CA LYS A 12 8.99 4.07 11.91
C LYS A 12 7.68 4.64 11.42
N TYR A 13 7.64 5.94 11.14
CA TYR A 13 6.44 6.60 10.62
C TYR A 13 6.07 6.09 9.23
N LEU A 14 7.03 5.94 8.32
CA LEU A 14 6.78 5.37 6.99
C LEU A 14 6.28 3.93 7.08
N SER A 15 6.87 3.10 7.95
CA SER A 15 6.40 1.73 8.17
C SER A 15 4.97 1.72 8.70
N ALA A 16 4.67 2.53 9.71
CA ALA A 16 3.32 2.59 10.29
C ALA A 16 2.28 3.08 9.29
N HIS A 17 2.65 4.01 8.38
CA HIS A 17 1.79 4.43 7.28
C HIS A 17 1.52 3.29 6.30
N ASP A 18 2.58 2.61 5.83
CA ASP A 18 2.48 1.49 4.90
C ASP A 18 1.63 0.34 5.50
N ASP A 19 1.80 0.05 6.78
CA ASP A 19 1.04 -0.96 7.53
C ASP A 19 -0.44 -0.58 7.65
N ALA A 20 -0.73 0.67 8.05
CA ALA A 20 -2.10 1.16 8.18
C ALA A 20 -2.83 1.15 6.83
N PHE A 21 -2.17 1.62 5.76
CA PHE A 21 -2.74 1.64 4.42
C PHE A 21 -3.02 0.21 3.91
N THR A 22 -2.05 -0.68 4.05
CA THR A 22 -2.17 -2.07 3.58
C THR A 22 -3.26 -2.84 4.34
N THR A 23 -3.33 -2.64 5.66
CA THR A 23 -4.36 -3.26 6.51
C THR A 23 -5.74 -2.78 6.10
N TYR A 24 -5.91 -1.47 5.91
CA TYR A 24 -7.18 -0.89 5.48
C TYR A 24 -7.60 -1.41 4.10
N ALA A 25 -6.74 -1.31 3.10
CA ALA A 25 -7.03 -1.78 1.75
C ALA A 25 -7.36 -3.28 1.71
N GLY A 26 -6.66 -4.09 2.51
CA GLY A 26 -6.93 -5.53 2.62
C GLY A 26 -8.30 -5.83 3.25
N ALA A 27 -8.69 -5.08 4.29
CA ALA A 27 -9.99 -5.24 4.93
C ALA A 27 -11.14 -4.83 3.99
N GLU A 28 -11.03 -3.68 3.33
CA GLU A 28 -12.01 -3.21 2.35
C GLU A 28 -12.16 -4.19 1.19
N TRP A 29 -11.04 -4.72 0.68
CA TRP A 29 -11.06 -5.75 -0.38
C TRP A 29 -11.77 -7.02 0.07
N ALA A 30 -11.42 -7.54 1.25
CA ALA A 30 -12.03 -8.75 1.78
C ALA A 30 -13.54 -8.57 2.00
N GLN A 31 -13.96 -7.41 2.51
CA GLN A 31 -15.37 -7.10 2.67
C GLN A 31 -16.08 -7.10 1.31
N ALA A 32 -15.59 -6.34 0.33
CA ALA A 32 -16.22 -6.22 -0.98
C ALA A 32 -16.36 -7.57 -1.71
N VAL A 33 -15.32 -8.41 -1.69
CA VAL A 33 -15.34 -9.73 -2.34
C VAL A 33 -16.24 -10.72 -1.62
N ASN A 34 -16.32 -10.67 -0.29
CA ASN A 34 -17.20 -11.55 0.47
C ASN A 34 -18.68 -11.12 0.43
N THR A 35 -18.96 -9.86 0.09
CA THR A 35 -20.33 -9.33 -0.05
C THR A 35 -20.70 -9.02 -1.49
N LEU A 36 -20.17 -9.77 -2.46
CA LEU A 36 -20.50 -9.57 -3.87
C LEU A 36 -22.02 -9.72 -4.10
N PRO A 37 -22.65 -8.80 -4.86
CA PRO A 37 -24.08 -8.89 -5.14
C PRO A 37 -24.43 -10.22 -5.84
N ALA A 38 -25.46 -10.91 -5.35
CA ALA A 38 -25.92 -12.17 -5.95
C ALA A 38 -26.26 -12.04 -7.45
N ALA A 39 -26.72 -10.85 -7.87
CA ALA A 39 -26.98 -10.54 -9.27
C ALA A 39 -25.71 -10.61 -10.15
N LEU A 40 -24.57 -10.13 -9.63
CA LEU A 40 -23.29 -10.18 -10.33
C LEU A 40 -22.80 -11.64 -10.45
N ILE A 41 -22.86 -12.41 -9.36
CA ILE A 41 -22.49 -13.83 -9.36
C ILE A 41 -23.34 -14.60 -10.38
N ARG A 42 -24.65 -14.38 -10.38
CA ARG A 42 -25.57 -15.01 -11.35
C ARG A 42 -25.21 -14.66 -12.80
N ALA A 43 -24.99 -13.37 -13.10
CA ALA A 43 -24.63 -12.93 -14.44
C ALA A 43 -23.29 -13.53 -14.91
N PHE A 44 -22.31 -13.58 -14.01
CA PHE A 44 -20.99 -14.18 -14.27
C PHE A 44 -21.10 -15.66 -14.63
N LEU A 45 -21.85 -16.45 -13.86
CA LEU A 45 -22.06 -17.88 -14.14
C LEU A 45 -22.84 -18.12 -15.43
N LEU A 46 -23.88 -17.33 -15.70
CA LEU A 46 -24.65 -17.43 -16.96
C LEU A 46 -23.79 -17.10 -18.19
N ARG A 47 -22.89 -16.12 -18.07
CA ARG A 47 -21.98 -15.75 -19.15
C ARG A 47 -20.99 -16.88 -19.46
N ILE A 48 -20.40 -17.49 -18.44
CA ILE A 48 -19.54 -18.68 -18.60
C ILE A 48 -20.32 -19.79 -19.30
N ARG A 49 -21.53 -20.09 -18.83
CA ARG A 49 -22.36 -21.15 -19.41
C ARG A 49 -22.69 -20.90 -20.89
N ALA A 50 -22.95 -19.65 -21.26
CA ALA A 50 -23.21 -19.29 -22.65
C ALA A 50 -21.99 -19.54 -23.54
N LEU A 51 -20.77 -19.21 -23.07
CA LEU A 51 -19.52 -19.47 -23.81
C LEU A 51 -19.21 -20.97 -23.93
N GLU A 52 -19.45 -21.75 -22.87
CA GLU A 52 -19.34 -23.22 -22.93
C GLU A 52 -20.27 -23.81 -24.00
N MET A 53 -21.51 -23.34 -24.07
CA MET A 53 -22.47 -23.78 -25.09
C MET A 53 -22.05 -23.37 -26.51
N GLN A 54 -21.24 -22.32 -26.65
CA GLN A 54 -20.65 -21.88 -27.92
C GLN A 54 -19.36 -22.63 -28.27
N GLY A 55 -18.86 -23.49 -27.38
CA GLY A 55 -17.63 -24.26 -27.60
C GLY A 55 -16.34 -23.49 -27.32
N ASP A 56 -16.39 -22.42 -26.51
CA ASP A 56 -15.19 -21.70 -26.07
C ASP A 56 -14.27 -22.61 -25.23
N SER A 57 -12.97 -22.54 -25.45
CA SER A 57 -11.98 -23.40 -24.79
C SER A 57 -11.52 -22.89 -23.42
N ALA A 58 -11.80 -21.64 -23.08
CA ALA A 58 -11.42 -21.01 -21.81
C ALA A 58 -12.47 -20.00 -21.30
N PRO A 59 -13.75 -20.41 -21.17
CA PRO A 59 -14.85 -19.49 -20.90
C PRO A 59 -14.67 -18.72 -19.58
N GLN A 60 -14.11 -19.35 -18.54
CA GLN A 60 -13.83 -18.67 -17.26
C GLN A 60 -12.80 -17.54 -17.42
N SER A 61 -11.73 -17.78 -18.18
CA SER A 61 -10.67 -16.79 -18.41
C SER A 61 -11.23 -15.56 -19.15
N VAL A 62 -12.07 -15.80 -20.17
CA VAL A 62 -12.75 -14.73 -20.91
C VAL A 62 -13.59 -13.86 -19.99
N VAL A 63 -14.46 -14.47 -19.17
CA VAL A 63 -15.37 -13.70 -18.30
C VAL A 63 -14.63 -12.99 -17.17
N VAL A 64 -13.56 -13.58 -16.61
CA VAL A 64 -12.67 -12.88 -15.67
C VAL A 64 -12.02 -11.66 -16.33
N GLY A 65 -11.59 -11.78 -17.60
CA GLY A 65 -11.08 -10.66 -18.39
C GLY A 65 -12.12 -9.55 -18.58
N GLU A 66 -13.35 -9.92 -18.97
CA GLU A 66 -14.48 -8.98 -19.12
C GLU A 66 -14.76 -8.22 -17.81
N LEU A 67 -14.78 -8.93 -16.68
CA LEU A 67 -15.00 -8.35 -15.36
C LEU A 67 -13.86 -7.40 -14.95
N ARG A 68 -12.61 -7.83 -15.14
CA ARG A 68 -11.43 -6.98 -14.90
C ARG A 68 -11.49 -5.69 -15.71
N ASP A 69 -11.83 -5.79 -16.99
CA ASP A 69 -11.86 -4.62 -17.88
C ASP A 69 -13.00 -3.66 -17.49
N ALA A 70 -14.14 -4.18 -17.06
CA ALA A 70 -15.22 -3.37 -16.50
C ALA A 70 -14.80 -2.66 -15.21
N LEU A 71 -14.15 -3.36 -14.28
CA LEU A 71 -13.64 -2.79 -13.05
C LEU A 71 -12.58 -1.72 -13.31
N SER A 72 -11.65 -1.94 -14.25
CA SER A 72 -10.64 -0.93 -14.63
C SER A 72 -11.28 0.33 -15.21
N ARG A 73 -12.29 0.19 -16.08
CA ARG A 73 -13.01 1.35 -16.64
C ARG A 73 -13.72 2.14 -15.54
N GLN A 74 -14.48 1.47 -14.67
CA GLN A 74 -15.17 2.14 -13.57
C GLN A 74 -14.19 2.75 -12.56
N GLY A 75 -13.12 2.04 -12.24
CA GLY A 75 -12.07 2.49 -11.33
C GLY A 75 -11.35 3.74 -11.82
N SER A 76 -11.15 3.88 -13.14
CA SER A 76 -10.57 5.11 -13.73
C SER A 76 -11.41 6.37 -13.54
N LEU A 77 -12.71 6.21 -13.30
CA LEU A 77 -13.66 7.29 -13.05
C LEU A 77 -13.97 7.46 -11.55
N TYR A 78 -13.54 6.51 -10.73
CA TYR A 78 -13.83 6.49 -9.31
C TYR A 78 -12.94 7.51 -8.58
N HIS A 79 -13.58 8.30 -7.73
CA HIS A 79 -12.91 9.26 -6.86
C HIS A 79 -13.27 8.94 -5.42
N PHE A 80 -12.26 8.76 -4.57
CA PHE A 80 -12.46 8.57 -3.14
C PHE A 80 -13.04 9.85 -2.54
N ASP A 81 -14.21 9.75 -1.90
CA ASP A 81 -14.69 10.82 -1.03
C ASP A 81 -13.97 10.69 0.31
N MET A 82 -12.86 11.42 0.44
CA MET A 82 -12.01 11.39 1.63
C MET A 82 -12.75 11.72 2.94
N LYS A 83 -13.94 12.35 2.89
CA LYS A 83 -14.76 12.58 4.10
C LYS A 83 -15.45 11.30 4.61
N GLN A 84 -15.64 10.33 3.73
CA GLN A 84 -16.23 9.03 4.02
C GLN A 84 -15.18 7.94 4.25
N GLU A 85 -13.89 8.27 4.07
CA GLU A 85 -12.79 7.34 4.29
C GLU A 85 -12.25 7.42 5.73
N PRO A 86 -12.55 6.46 6.61
CA PRO A 86 -12.18 6.54 8.03
C PRO A 86 -10.66 6.53 8.25
N VAL A 87 -9.92 5.73 7.47
CA VAL A 87 -8.45 5.64 7.57
C VAL A 87 -7.77 6.64 6.65
N LEU A 88 -8.20 6.72 5.39
CA LEU A 88 -7.52 7.54 4.39
C LEU A 88 -7.64 9.04 4.66
N SER A 89 -8.70 9.51 5.34
CA SER A 89 -8.81 10.91 5.76
C SER A 89 -7.64 11.37 6.63
N VAL A 90 -7.01 10.45 7.37
CA VAL A 90 -5.86 10.71 8.25
C VAL A 90 -4.54 10.37 7.55
N THR A 91 -4.45 9.21 6.90
CA THR A 91 -3.19 8.70 6.33
C THR A 91 -2.92 9.23 4.92
N GLY A 92 -3.96 9.63 4.20
CA GLY A 92 -3.88 9.94 2.77
C GLY A 92 -3.62 8.72 1.89
N MET A 93 -3.74 8.93 0.58
CA MET A 93 -3.54 7.90 -0.45
C MET A 93 -2.09 7.70 -0.87
N HIS A 94 -1.21 8.65 -0.51
CA HIS A 94 0.16 8.68 -0.98
C HIS A 94 1.12 8.51 0.17
N ARG A 95 2.28 7.94 -0.16
CA ARG A 95 3.38 7.83 0.78
C ARG A 95 3.70 9.21 1.35
N PRO A 96 3.82 9.35 2.68
CA PRO A 96 4.10 10.63 3.30
C PRO A 96 5.45 11.19 2.87
N GLN A 97 5.50 12.50 2.62
CA GLN A 97 6.75 13.21 2.41
C GLN A 97 7.40 13.51 3.76
N ILE A 98 8.69 13.17 3.89
CA ILE A 98 9.47 13.44 5.10
C ILE A 98 10.41 14.61 4.82
N ASN A 99 10.18 15.73 5.51
CA ASN A 99 11.00 16.93 5.40
C ASN A 99 12.04 16.99 6.54
N GLY A 100 13.16 17.68 6.31
CA GLY A 100 14.19 17.90 7.33
C GLY A 100 15.00 16.65 7.70
N VAL A 101 14.88 15.58 6.92
CA VAL A 101 15.66 14.34 7.09
C VAL A 101 16.56 14.13 5.88
N ASP A 102 17.85 13.85 6.09
CA ASP A 102 18.75 13.34 5.06
C ASP A 102 18.19 12.02 4.49
N MET A 103 17.66 12.12 3.27
CA MET A 103 16.99 11.01 2.58
C MET A 103 17.96 9.93 2.13
N GLU A 104 19.22 10.28 1.88
CA GLU A 104 20.26 9.32 1.49
C GLU A 104 20.65 8.45 2.69
N LEU A 105 20.77 9.08 3.86
CA LEU A 105 20.98 8.40 5.13
C LEU A 105 19.74 7.59 5.57
N LEU A 106 18.54 8.13 5.38
CA LEU A 106 17.28 7.44 5.67
C LEU A 106 17.11 6.16 4.84
N ARG A 107 17.55 6.16 3.59
CA ARG A 107 17.45 4.99 2.69
C ARG A 107 18.56 3.96 2.89
N SER A 108 19.62 4.29 3.63
CA SER A 108 20.78 3.40 3.80
C SER A 108 21.05 3.00 5.26
N PRO A 109 20.67 1.77 5.68
CA PRO A 109 21.01 1.23 6.99
C PRO A 109 22.53 1.24 7.26
N ALA A 110 23.34 0.91 6.25
CA ALA A 110 24.79 0.89 6.36
C ALA A 110 25.36 2.28 6.68
N LYS A 111 24.92 3.33 5.98
CA LYS A 111 25.34 4.71 6.27
C LYS A 111 24.94 5.16 7.67
N ARG A 112 23.77 4.74 8.16
CA ARG A 112 23.36 4.99 9.55
C ARG A 112 24.28 4.30 10.56
N MET A 113 24.64 3.04 10.33
CA MET A 113 25.56 2.31 11.21
C MET A 113 26.95 2.97 11.22
N MET A 114 27.48 3.36 10.07
CA MET A 114 28.77 4.06 9.98
C MET A 114 28.74 5.40 10.73
N LEU A 115 27.69 6.20 10.55
CA LEU A 115 27.53 7.47 11.28
C LEU A 115 27.37 7.25 12.79
N ALA A 116 26.65 6.20 13.20
CA ALA A 116 26.50 5.85 14.61
C ALA A 116 27.84 5.51 15.28
N ARG A 117 28.67 4.68 14.62
CA ARG A 117 30.02 4.34 15.08
C ARG A 117 30.90 5.59 15.21
N LYS A 118 30.99 6.41 14.16
CA LYS A 118 31.75 7.67 14.18
C LYS A 118 31.34 8.61 15.33
N LEU A 119 30.05 8.64 15.67
CA LEU A 119 29.53 9.47 16.77
C LEU A 119 29.78 8.88 18.16
N ALA A 120 29.95 7.55 18.28
CA ALA A 120 30.33 6.89 19.52
C ALA A 120 31.81 7.15 19.82
N ASP A 121 32.69 6.89 18.84
CA ASP A 121 34.13 7.06 18.94
C ASP A 121 34.52 8.51 19.30
N ASN A 122 33.83 9.50 18.70
CA ASN A 122 34.03 10.94 18.99
C ASN A 122 33.43 11.41 20.33
N GLY A 123 32.53 10.61 20.92
CA GLY A 123 31.93 10.90 22.22
C GLY A 123 32.81 10.44 23.38
N GLU A 124 33.47 9.30 23.21
CA GLU A 124 34.41 8.73 24.18
C GLU A 124 35.67 9.61 24.31
N THR A 125 36.23 10.05 23.19
CA THR A 125 37.39 10.97 23.15
C THR A 125 37.15 12.35 23.79
N LYS A 126 35.90 12.81 23.91
CA LYS A 126 35.55 14.06 24.60
C LYS A 126 35.24 13.90 26.09
N ALA A 127 35.05 12.67 26.56
CA ALA A 127 34.80 12.38 27.97
C ALA A 127 36.10 12.12 28.76
N GLU A 128 37.21 11.89 28.05
CA GLU A 128 38.54 11.62 28.61
C GLU A 128 39.48 12.85 28.62
N ALA A 129 39.00 14.03 28.23
CA ALA A 129 39.73 15.30 28.22
C ALA A 129 39.07 16.35 29.12
#